data_AF-A0A6N3JYE2-F1
#
_entry.id   AF-A0A6N3JYE2-F1
#
_cell.length_a   1.000
_cell.length_b   1.000
_cell.length_c   1.000
_cell.angle_alpha   90.00
_cell.angle_beta   90.00
_cell.angle_gamma   90.00
#
_symmetry.space_group_name_H-M   'P 1'
#
loop_
_entity.id
_entity.type
_entity.pdbx_description
1 polymer ?
#
loop_
_entity_poly.entity_id
_entity_poly.type
_entity_poly.pdbx_seq_one_letter_code
_entity_poly.pdbx_strand_id
1 'polypeptide(L)'
;MRRLVLSFTLAAIGAWAVVPAPASAAPRPAPAPVTDAVTAKLLGQADAATRTAGPQRTRVTVTRASGGWAFGTAVLLADRSRDAHPTGSVFLARAEGKGWTVAFDGEASFGDLAAASPLVNTDEKAVFTTPVAPMYAGSDFRTGMALPFAVGQTWTLTGGPHGWGGGAPWSSVDLAGGDQVVRAARAGTAYTMCTGWIRVIHDRGYSTDYYHLWSSISVNGAAVGQGAYLGYTGTDVTCGGSATGRHVHFGLRQNSVYVPIAGHGIGKWDFVNGAGEYQGGARHGSAFAGVGGAVYNYGALGFNQGVVDANGGGTLTRRSGPGSGYGVLGSLADGATVTVSCSANGTSHTGRYGTTALWDRLSDGSWVSDAYLSTGVNGPINGWC
;
A
#
# COMPACT_ATOMS: atom_id res chain seq x y z
N MET A 1 -51.42 -17.34 -104.62
CA MET A 1 -50.07 -16.92 -104.20
C MET A 1 -50.17 -16.29 -102.81
N ARG A 2 -49.76 -16.98 -101.75
CA ARG A 2 -49.58 -16.41 -100.39
C ARG A 2 -48.10 -16.62 -100.03
N ARG A 3 -47.33 -15.54 -99.90
CA ARG A 3 -45.93 -15.57 -99.47
C ARG A 3 -45.89 -15.46 -97.95
N LEU A 4 -45.35 -16.49 -97.31
CA LEU A 4 -44.99 -16.53 -95.89
C LEU A 4 -43.68 -15.75 -95.71
N VAL A 5 -43.62 -14.82 -94.76
CA VAL A 5 -42.39 -14.15 -94.34
C VAL A 5 -41.98 -14.76 -92.99
N LEU A 6 -40.81 -15.41 -92.95
CA LEU A 6 -40.17 -15.92 -91.74
C LEU A 6 -39.28 -14.80 -91.16
N SER A 7 -39.50 -14.43 -89.90
CA SER A 7 -38.61 -13.54 -89.13
C SER A 7 -37.82 -14.38 -88.13
N PHE A 8 -36.50 -14.41 -88.28
CA PHE A 8 -35.55 -14.97 -87.32
C PHE A 8 -35.16 -13.90 -86.29
N THR A 9 -35.45 -14.13 -85.02
CA THR A 9 -34.90 -13.37 -83.89
C THR A 9 -33.70 -14.11 -83.30
N LEU A 10 -32.51 -13.50 -83.38
CA LEU A 10 -31.31 -13.93 -82.63
C LEU A 10 -31.51 -13.60 -81.15
N ALA A 11 -31.38 -14.60 -80.27
CA ALA A 11 -31.26 -14.40 -78.84
C ALA A 11 -29.78 -14.19 -78.46
N ALA A 12 -29.45 -13.00 -77.95
CA ALA A 12 -28.14 -12.72 -77.39
C ALA A 12 -28.03 -13.30 -75.97
N ILE A 13 -27.07 -14.20 -75.75
CA ILE A 13 -26.75 -14.76 -74.43
C ILE A 13 -25.82 -13.76 -73.73
N GLY A 14 -26.35 -13.01 -72.75
CA GLY A 14 -25.56 -12.14 -71.88
C GLY A 14 -24.86 -12.96 -70.80
N ALA A 15 -23.53 -13.03 -70.86
CA ALA A 15 -22.72 -13.61 -69.79
C ALA A 15 -22.63 -12.61 -68.62
N TRP A 16 -23.29 -12.94 -67.50
CA TRP A 16 -23.14 -12.20 -66.25
C TRP A 16 -21.84 -12.61 -65.57
N ALA A 17 -20.87 -11.70 -65.50
CA ALA A 17 -19.69 -11.87 -64.66
C ALA A 17 -20.10 -11.74 -63.19
N VAL A 18 -20.07 -12.85 -62.44
CA VAL A 18 -20.24 -12.86 -60.99
C VAL A 18 -18.99 -12.23 -60.38
N VAL A 19 -19.12 -11.00 -59.87
CA VAL A 19 -18.07 -10.36 -59.07
C VAL A 19 -18.06 -11.04 -57.70
N PRO A 20 -16.94 -11.63 -57.24
CA PRO A 20 -16.88 -12.24 -55.92
C PRO A 20 -17.04 -11.15 -54.85
N ALA A 21 -17.92 -11.38 -53.88
CA ALA A 21 -18.04 -10.51 -52.71
C ALA A 21 -16.68 -10.40 -52.00
N PRO A 22 -16.32 -9.24 -51.43
CA PRO A 22 -15.11 -9.12 -50.64
C PRO A 22 -15.19 -10.14 -49.50
N ALA A 23 -14.16 -10.96 -49.37
CA ALA A 23 -14.06 -11.92 -48.27
C ALA A 23 -14.17 -11.13 -46.95
N SER A 24 -15.26 -11.33 -46.22
CA SER A 24 -15.36 -10.85 -44.84
C SER A 24 -14.20 -11.47 -44.09
N ALA A 25 -13.26 -10.65 -43.60
CA ALA A 25 -12.20 -11.12 -42.74
C ALA A 25 -12.85 -11.94 -41.61
N ALA A 26 -12.37 -13.17 -41.40
CA ALA A 26 -12.82 -13.99 -40.30
C ALA A 26 -12.71 -13.16 -39.00
N PRO A 27 -13.72 -13.19 -38.11
CA PRO A 27 -13.64 -12.50 -36.83
C PRO A 27 -12.31 -12.86 -36.17
N ARG A 28 -11.49 -11.86 -35.86
CA ARG A 28 -10.24 -12.07 -35.14
C ARG A 28 -10.59 -12.85 -33.87
N PRO A 29 -9.91 -13.98 -33.57
CA PRO A 29 -10.20 -14.74 -32.37
C PRO A 29 -10.17 -13.80 -31.17
N ALA A 30 -11.22 -13.83 -30.35
CA ALA A 30 -11.26 -13.06 -29.11
C ALA A 30 -10.03 -13.43 -28.27
N PRO A 31 -9.36 -12.45 -27.62
CA PRO A 31 -8.30 -12.77 -26.68
C PRO A 31 -8.86 -13.69 -25.59
N ALA A 32 -8.01 -14.55 -25.01
CA ALA A 32 -8.38 -15.35 -23.85
C ALA A 32 -9.05 -14.46 -22.77
N PRO A 33 -10.00 -14.97 -21.97
CA PRO A 33 -10.60 -14.18 -20.90
C PRO A 33 -9.53 -13.47 -20.06
N VAL A 34 -9.72 -12.18 -19.77
CA VAL A 34 -8.74 -11.41 -18.98
C VAL A 34 -8.47 -12.05 -17.61
N THR A 35 -9.49 -12.71 -17.04
CA THR A 35 -9.39 -13.48 -15.81
C THR A 35 -8.36 -14.58 -15.89
N ASP A 36 -8.19 -15.24 -17.05
CA ASP A 36 -7.23 -16.32 -17.23
C ASP A 36 -5.79 -15.78 -17.27
N ALA A 37 -5.59 -14.66 -17.97
CA ALA A 37 -4.28 -13.99 -18.02
C ALA A 37 -3.86 -13.46 -16.64
N VAL A 38 -4.81 -12.87 -15.91
CA VAL A 38 -4.58 -12.39 -14.53
C VAL A 38 -4.30 -13.57 -13.59
N THR A 39 -5.07 -14.65 -13.69
CA THR A 39 -4.86 -15.88 -12.89
C THR A 39 -3.49 -16.49 -13.17
N ALA A 40 -3.09 -16.59 -14.44
CA ALA A 40 -1.79 -17.12 -14.83
C ALA A 40 -0.64 -16.29 -14.27
N LYS A 41 -0.72 -14.95 -14.36
CA LYS A 41 0.30 -14.05 -13.76
C LYS A 41 0.35 -14.22 -12.24
N LEU A 42 -0.82 -14.26 -11.60
CA LEU A 42 -0.93 -14.38 -10.14
C LEU A 42 -0.33 -15.69 -9.64
N LEU A 43 -0.65 -16.83 -10.27
CA LEU A 43 -0.03 -18.12 -9.95
C LEU A 43 1.47 -18.13 -10.27
N GLY A 44 1.91 -17.45 -11.33
CA GLY A 44 3.33 -17.30 -11.66
C GLY A 44 4.15 -16.62 -10.57
N GLN A 45 3.52 -15.81 -9.71
CA GLN A 45 4.15 -15.14 -8.56
C GLN A 45 4.00 -15.94 -7.26
N ALA A 46 3.24 -17.03 -7.25
CA ALA A 46 2.94 -17.80 -6.04
C ALA A 46 4.05 -18.82 -5.70
N ASP A 47 4.07 -19.27 -4.45
CA ASP A 47 4.89 -20.42 -4.04
C ASP A 47 4.51 -21.70 -4.82
N ALA A 48 5.35 -22.73 -4.70
CA ALA A 48 5.15 -23.98 -5.44
C ALA A 48 3.87 -24.73 -5.02
N ALA A 49 3.48 -24.68 -3.75
CA ALA A 49 2.30 -25.37 -3.24
C ALA A 49 1.02 -24.75 -3.79
N THR A 50 0.92 -23.42 -3.74
CA THR A 50 -0.17 -22.62 -4.29
C THR A 50 -0.25 -22.77 -5.81
N ARG A 51 0.89 -22.79 -6.52
CA ARG A 51 0.93 -23.09 -7.95
C ARG A 51 0.36 -24.47 -8.29
N THR A 52 0.65 -25.47 -7.46
CA THR A 52 0.16 -26.85 -7.65
C THR A 52 -1.35 -26.96 -7.42
N ALA A 53 -1.88 -26.24 -6.44
CA ALA A 53 -3.32 -26.19 -6.16
C ALA A 53 -4.14 -25.49 -7.26
N GLY A 54 -3.50 -24.68 -8.10
CA GLY A 54 -4.04 -24.21 -9.37
C GLY A 54 -5.11 -23.10 -9.27
N PRO A 55 -5.84 -22.83 -10.36
CA PRO A 55 -6.74 -21.66 -10.49
C PRO A 55 -7.83 -21.54 -9.42
N GLN A 56 -8.22 -22.66 -8.79
CA GLN A 56 -9.23 -22.69 -7.72
C GLN A 56 -8.79 -21.92 -6.47
N ARG A 57 -7.48 -21.67 -6.32
CA ARG A 57 -6.90 -20.84 -5.27
C ARG A 57 -6.86 -19.36 -5.60
N THR A 58 -7.45 -18.96 -6.73
CA THR A 58 -7.45 -17.58 -7.17
C THR A 58 -8.86 -17.01 -7.16
N ARG A 59 -8.97 -15.71 -6.87
CA ARG A 59 -10.19 -14.95 -7.02
C ARG A 59 -9.86 -13.67 -7.79
N VAL A 60 -10.32 -13.61 -9.04
CA VAL A 60 -10.17 -12.43 -9.89
C VAL A 60 -11.52 -11.75 -10.04
N THR A 61 -11.60 -10.48 -9.64
CA THR A 61 -12.81 -9.67 -9.73
C THR A 61 -12.54 -8.50 -10.66
N VAL A 62 -13.11 -8.54 -11.87
CA VAL A 62 -13.10 -7.40 -12.80
C VAL A 62 -14.17 -6.42 -12.36
N THR A 63 -13.79 -5.19 -12.03
CA THR A 63 -14.72 -4.16 -11.54
C THR A 63 -15.01 -3.09 -12.58
N ARG A 64 -14.09 -2.87 -13.53
CA ARG A 64 -14.28 -1.98 -14.68
C ARG A 64 -13.68 -2.64 -15.92
N ALA A 65 -14.38 -2.54 -17.05
CA ALA A 65 -13.89 -3.00 -18.35
C ALA A 65 -14.46 -2.14 -19.47
N SER A 66 -13.62 -1.71 -20.41
CA SER A 66 -14.03 -0.95 -21.60
C SER A 66 -12.90 -0.90 -22.63
N GLY A 67 -13.24 -0.98 -23.92
CA GLY A 67 -12.28 -0.70 -25.01
C GLY A 67 -11.00 -1.54 -24.99
N GLY A 68 -11.08 -2.82 -24.61
CA GLY A 68 -9.91 -3.69 -24.48
C GLY A 68 -9.09 -3.46 -23.20
N TRP A 69 -9.61 -2.71 -22.24
CA TRP A 69 -9.05 -2.57 -20.90
C TRP A 69 -9.88 -3.32 -19.87
N ALA A 70 -9.21 -3.82 -18.84
CA ALA A 70 -9.84 -4.31 -17.63
C ALA A 70 -9.08 -3.82 -16.39
N PHE A 71 -9.83 -3.58 -15.32
CA PHE A 71 -9.33 -3.19 -14.01
C PHE A 71 -10.07 -4.00 -12.95
N GLY A 72 -9.36 -4.41 -11.90
CA GLY A 72 -9.98 -5.17 -10.82
C GLY A 72 -9.03 -5.53 -9.69
N THR A 73 -9.45 -6.48 -8.88
CA THR A 73 -8.63 -7.10 -7.83
C THR A 73 -8.38 -8.57 -8.14
N ALA A 74 -7.22 -9.06 -7.74
CA ALA A 74 -6.78 -10.44 -7.89
C ALA A 74 -6.23 -10.92 -6.55
N VAL A 75 -6.73 -12.04 -6.04
CA VAL A 75 -6.35 -12.59 -4.73
C VAL A 75 -5.98 -14.05 -4.87
N LEU A 76 -4.83 -14.41 -4.28
CA LEU A 76 -4.47 -15.78 -3.94
C LEU A 76 -5.06 -16.10 -2.56
N LEU A 77 -5.98 -17.05 -2.54
CA LEU A 77 -6.60 -17.55 -1.31
C LEU A 77 -5.58 -18.37 -0.52
N ALA A 78 -5.67 -18.28 0.80
CA ALA A 78 -4.94 -19.11 1.74
C ALA A 78 -5.82 -20.24 2.28
N ASP A 79 -5.18 -21.23 2.91
CA ASP A 79 -5.90 -22.21 3.71
C ASP A 79 -6.38 -21.55 5.00
N ARG A 80 -7.45 -22.08 5.59
CA ARG A 80 -7.94 -21.62 6.89
C ARG A 80 -7.11 -22.23 8.02
N SER A 81 -5.86 -21.82 8.12
CA SER A 81 -4.89 -22.28 9.12
C SER A 81 -4.10 -21.10 9.67
N ARG A 82 -3.40 -21.32 10.78
CA ARG A 82 -2.75 -20.26 11.55
C ARG A 82 -1.63 -19.53 10.80
N ASP A 83 -0.92 -20.24 9.93
CA ASP A 83 0.30 -19.75 9.29
C ASP A 83 0.11 -19.55 7.77
N ALA A 84 -1.14 -19.42 7.31
CA ALA A 84 -1.45 -19.18 5.90
C ALA A 84 -2.24 -17.87 5.77
N HIS A 85 -1.85 -16.96 4.88
CA HIS A 85 -2.61 -15.72 4.67
C HIS A 85 -2.75 -15.39 3.19
N PRO A 86 -3.89 -14.83 2.77
CA PRO A 86 -4.09 -14.54 1.37
C PRO A 86 -3.14 -13.44 0.90
N THR A 87 -2.73 -13.49 -0.36
CA THR A 87 -2.02 -12.38 -1.00
C THR A 87 -2.87 -11.81 -2.11
N GLY A 88 -2.70 -10.54 -2.44
CA GLY A 88 -3.58 -9.90 -3.39
C GLY A 88 -3.01 -8.60 -3.95
N SER A 89 -3.54 -8.26 -5.12
CA SER A 89 -3.14 -7.10 -5.92
C SER A 89 -4.35 -6.47 -6.60
N VAL A 90 -4.30 -5.16 -6.79
CA VAL A 90 -5.10 -4.47 -7.80
C VAL A 90 -4.42 -4.69 -9.15
N PHE A 91 -5.20 -4.95 -10.21
CA PHE A 91 -4.65 -5.19 -11.53
C PHE A 91 -5.20 -4.23 -12.58
N LEU A 92 -4.35 -3.95 -13.55
CA LEU A 92 -4.70 -3.35 -14.83
C LEU A 92 -4.29 -4.29 -15.94
N ALA A 93 -5.16 -4.43 -16.93
CA ALA A 93 -4.90 -5.23 -18.10
C ALA A 93 -5.29 -4.48 -19.37
N ARG A 94 -4.45 -4.56 -20.39
CA ARG A 94 -4.71 -4.06 -21.75
C ARG A 94 -4.60 -5.20 -22.75
N ALA A 95 -5.60 -5.33 -23.61
CA ALA A 95 -5.59 -6.30 -24.69
C ALA A 95 -4.52 -5.91 -25.72
N GLU A 96 -3.63 -6.83 -26.04
CA GLU A 96 -2.55 -6.64 -27.02
C GLU A 96 -2.44 -7.88 -27.90
N GLY A 97 -2.60 -7.71 -29.22
CA GLY A 97 -2.51 -8.82 -30.15
C GLY A 97 -3.63 -9.85 -29.96
N LYS A 98 -3.29 -11.02 -29.44
CA LYS A 98 -4.21 -12.11 -29.06
C LYS A 98 -4.24 -12.36 -27.54
N GLY A 99 -3.52 -11.57 -26.76
CA GLY A 99 -3.36 -11.75 -25.32
C GLY A 99 -3.62 -10.47 -24.53
N TRP A 100 -3.20 -10.50 -23.27
CA TRP A 100 -3.33 -9.39 -22.34
C TRP A 100 -1.97 -9.06 -21.75
N THR A 101 -1.64 -7.79 -21.73
CA THR A 101 -0.57 -7.25 -20.89
C THR A 101 -1.18 -6.91 -19.54
N VAL A 102 -0.73 -7.58 -18.47
CA VAL A 102 -1.26 -7.47 -17.11
C VAL A 102 -0.18 -6.96 -16.17
N ALA A 103 -0.51 -5.95 -15.36
CA ALA A 103 0.34 -5.44 -14.29
C ALA A 103 -0.42 -5.37 -12.96
N PHE A 104 0.32 -5.46 -11.86
CA PHE A 104 -0.21 -5.37 -10.48
C PHE A 104 0.28 -4.10 -9.78
N ASP A 105 -0.53 -3.58 -8.83
CA ASP A 105 -0.23 -2.35 -8.09
C ASP A 105 1.16 -2.39 -7.47
N GLY A 106 2.00 -1.40 -7.81
CA GLY A 106 3.38 -1.23 -7.37
C GLY A 106 4.45 -1.81 -8.33
N GLU A 107 4.06 -2.52 -9.39
CA GLU A 107 4.95 -2.80 -10.53
C GLU A 107 5.15 -1.51 -11.36
N ALA A 108 6.34 -1.27 -11.90
CA ALA A 108 6.58 -0.09 -12.76
C ALA A 108 5.62 -0.05 -13.98
N SER A 109 5.39 -1.22 -14.60
CA SER A 109 4.45 -1.38 -15.71
C SER A 109 3.00 -1.06 -15.34
N PHE A 110 2.63 -1.13 -14.05
CA PHE A 110 1.30 -0.74 -13.59
C PHE A 110 1.11 0.77 -13.65
N GLY A 111 2.13 1.54 -13.29
CA GLY A 111 2.11 3.00 -13.42
C GLY A 111 1.92 3.44 -14.88
N ASP A 112 2.64 2.79 -15.80
CA ASP A 112 2.51 3.05 -17.24
C ASP A 112 1.11 2.71 -17.76
N LEU A 113 0.57 1.54 -17.39
CA LEU A 113 -0.79 1.16 -17.74
C LEU A 113 -1.82 2.09 -17.10
N ALA A 114 -1.62 2.53 -15.85
CA ALA A 114 -2.54 3.42 -15.15
C ALA A 114 -2.60 4.81 -15.79
N ALA A 115 -1.45 5.34 -16.22
CA ALA A 115 -1.38 6.61 -16.95
C ALA A 115 -2.18 6.54 -18.27
N ALA A 116 -2.00 5.46 -19.02
CA ALA A 116 -2.63 5.26 -20.33
C ALA A 116 -4.10 4.79 -20.28
N SER A 117 -4.53 4.20 -19.17
CA SER A 117 -5.86 3.59 -19.06
C SER A 117 -6.99 4.63 -19.02
N PRO A 118 -8.10 4.40 -19.74
CA PRO A 118 -9.33 5.17 -19.59
C PRO A 118 -10.16 4.74 -18.38
N LEU A 119 -9.83 3.62 -17.73
CA LEU A 119 -10.60 3.08 -16.60
C LEU A 119 -10.18 3.69 -15.26
N VAL A 120 -8.97 4.23 -15.17
CA VAL A 120 -8.39 4.77 -13.93
C VAL A 120 -8.81 6.22 -13.76
N ASN A 121 -9.40 6.54 -12.62
CA ASN A 121 -9.89 7.90 -12.34
C ASN A 121 -8.74 8.83 -11.89
N THR A 122 -9.03 10.12 -11.75
CA THR A 122 -8.02 11.14 -11.40
C THR A 122 -7.32 10.86 -10.06
N ASP A 123 -8.07 10.49 -9.02
CA ASP A 123 -7.52 10.23 -7.68
C ASP A 123 -6.63 8.98 -7.69
N GLU A 124 -7.04 7.96 -8.42
CA GLU A 124 -6.23 6.75 -8.63
C GLU A 124 -4.97 7.03 -9.42
N LYS A 125 -5.03 7.86 -10.47
CA LYS A 125 -3.81 8.24 -11.22
C LYS A 125 -2.81 8.94 -10.30
N ALA A 126 -3.27 9.82 -9.42
CA ALA A 126 -2.39 10.54 -8.50
C ALA A 126 -1.54 9.60 -7.61
N VAL A 127 -2.07 8.43 -7.24
CA VAL A 127 -1.30 7.43 -6.47
C VAL A 127 -0.58 6.42 -7.36
N PHE A 128 -1.21 5.93 -8.43
CA PHE A 128 -0.69 4.85 -9.28
C PHE A 128 0.45 5.24 -10.19
N THR A 129 0.51 6.50 -10.62
CA THR A 129 1.58 6.98 -11.51
C THR A 129 2.75 7.59 -10.73
N THR A 130 2.74 7.50 -9.40
CA THR A 130 3.89 7.89 -8.58
C THR A 130 5.05 6.96 -8.93
N PRO A 131 6.22 7.48 -9.35
CA PRO A 131 7.37 6.65 -9.66
C PRO A 131 7.71 5.72 -8.51
N VAL A 132 7.95 4.45 -8.84
CA VAL A 132 8.40 3.43 -7.89
C VAL A 132 9.82 3.80 -7.46
N ALA A 133 9.96 4.45 -6.31
CA ALA A 133 11.26 4.69 -5.70
C ALA A 133 11.82 3.38 -5.14
N PRO A 134 13.15 3.19 -5.03
CA PRO A 134 13.69 2.05 -4.30
C PRO A 134 13.07 1.94 -2.90
N MET A 135 12.77 0.72 -2.47
CA MET A 135 12.27 0.50 -1.12
C MET A 135 13.25 1.07 -0.11
N TYR A 136 12.74 1.84 0.86
CA TYR A 136 13.57 2.52 1.86
C TYR A 136 14.71 3.35 1.25
N ALA A 137 14.48 3.97 0.09
CA ALA A 137 15.49 4.79 -0.58
C ALA A 137 16.12 5.79 0.40
N GLY A 138 17.44 5.70 0.58
CA GLY A 138 18.17 6.55 1.53
C GLY A 138 17.89 6.26 3.01
N SER A 139 17.41 5.06 3.36
CA SER A 139 16.94 4.71 4.71
C SER A 139 15.80 5.62 5.20
N ASP A 140 14.89 6.00 4.29
CA ASP A 140 13.70 6.78 4.63
C ASP A 140 12.53 5.87 5.04
N PHE A 141 12.22 5.90 6.34
CA PHE A 141 11.16 5.13 6.99
C PHE A 141 9.93 5.97 7.34
N ARG A 142 9.83 7.21 6.83
CA ARG A 142 8.69 8.09 7.08
C ARG A 142 7.49 7.67 6.23
N THR A 143 6.41 7.27 6.90
CA THR A 143 5.17 6.85 6.24
C THR A 143 4.13 7.97 6.11
N GLY A 144 4.16 8.95 7.02
CA GLY A 144 3.09 9.95 7.16
C GLY A 144 1.74 9.34 7.59
N MET A 145 1.75 8.17 8.21
CA MET A 145 0.56 7.44 8.66
C MET A 145 0.23 7.74 10.12
N ALA A 146 -1.06 7.76 10.46
CA ALA A 146 -1.58 7.59 11.81
C ALA A 146 -1.75 6.09 12.14
N LEU A 147 -2.06 5.75 13.40
CA LEU A 147 -2.54 4.39 13.71
C LEU A 147 -3.93 4.14 13.09
N PRO A 148 -4.32 2.88 12.80
CA PRO A 148 -5.53 2.53 12.05
C PRO A 148 -6.84 2.60 12.87
N PHE A 149 -6.92 3.56 13.80
CA PHE A 149 -8.08 3.84 14.65
C PHE A 149 -8.16 5.35 14.93
N ALA A 150 -9.13 5.84 15.70
CA ALA A 150 -9.32 7.29 15.85
C ALA A 150 -8.12 7.97 16.52
N VAL A 151 -7.73 9.15 16.03
CA VAL A 151 -6.77 10.02 16.72
C VAL A 151 -7.34 10.39 18.09
N GLY A 152 -6.52 10.31 19.13
CA GLY A 152 -6.97 10.53 20.50
C GLY A 152 -7.47 9.29 21.24
N GLN A 153 -7.60 8.14 20.57
CA GLN A 153 -7.89 6.88 21.24
C GLN A 153 -6.61 6.12 21.62
N THR A 154 -6.77 5.16 22.51
CA THR A 154 -5.77 4.16 22.88
C THR A 154 -6.32 2.78 22.59
N TRP A 155 -5.57 1.97 21.84
CA TRP A 155 -5.87 0.55 21.60
C TRP A 155 -4.73 -0.31 22.16
N THR A 156 -4.94 -1.61 22.22
CA THR A 156 -3.93 -2.58 22.64
C THR A 156 -3.18 -3.11 21.42
N LEU A 157 -1.85 -3.20 21.54
CA LEU A 157 -1.02 -3.98 20.63
C LEU A 157 -1.18 -5.47 20.99
N THR A 158 -2.16 -6.14 20.39
CA THR A 158 -2.48 -7.54 20.73
C THR A 158 -1.48 -8.53 20.15
N GLY A 159 -0.76 -8.15 19.09
CA GLY A 159 0.34 -8.90 18.50
C GLY A 159 1.40 -7.92 17.99
N GLY A 160 2.65 -8.09 18.45
CA GLY A 160 3.78 -7.29 17.99
C GLY A 160 4.18 -7.64 16.56
N PRO A 161 5.26 -7.05 16.00
CA PRO A 161 5.67 -7.31 14.62
C PRO A 161 5.73 -8.80 14.23
N HIS A 162 5.08 -9.14 13.11
CA HIS A 162 5.06 -10.47 12.50
C HIS A 162 4.82 -10.38 10.99
N GLY A 163 5.03 -11.47 10.25
CA GLY A 163 4.82 -11.49 8.80
C GLY A 163 3.35 -11.55 8.42
N TRP A 164 2.98 -10.90 7.32
CA TRP A 164 1.62 -11.02 6.77
C TRP A 164 1.23 -12.47 6.52
N GLY A 165 2.14 -13.29 5.98
CA GLY A 165 1.91 -14.72 5.71
C GLY A 165 2.60 -15.66 6.70
N GLY A 166 2.99 -15.16 7.88
CA GLY A 166 4.02 -15.79 8.71
C GLY A 166 5.43 -15.61 8.12
N GLY A 167 6.45 -15.78 8.95
CA GLY A 167 7.83 -15.58 8.54
C GLY A 167 8.22 -14.12 8.35
N ALA A 168 9.42 -13.90 7.84
CA ALA A 168 9.91 -12.57 7.48
C ALA A 168 9.47 -12.18 6.05
N PRO A 169 9.36 -10.87 5.72
CA PRO A 169 9.54 -9.75 6.65
C PRO A 169 8.39 -9.58 7.62
N TRP A 170 8.68 -9.12 8.84
CA TRP A 170 7.65 -8.79 9.83
C TRP A 170 6.97 -7.47 9.47
N SER A 171 5.96 -7.57 8.61
CA SER A 171 5.26 -6.45 7.97
C SER A 171 3.99 -6.01 8.67
N SER A 172 3.57 -6.74 9.69
CA SER A 172 2.24 -6.61 10.27
C SER A 172 2.27 -6.49 11.78
N VAL A 173 1.21 -5.91 12.33
CA VAL A 173 0.88 -5.90 13.76
C VAL A 173 -0.62 -6.12 13.94
N ASP A 174 -0.99 -6.65 15.10
CA ASP A 174 -2.39 -6.86 15.46
C ASP A 174 -2.81 -5.83 16.50
N LEU A 175 -3.92 -5.15 16.23
CA LEU A 175 -4.45 -4.08 17.07
C LEU A 175 -5.92 -4.34 17.39
N ALA A 176 -6.31 -4.11 18.64
CA ALA A 176 -7.71 -4.17 19.05
C ALA A 176 -7.96 -3.24 20.25
N GLY A 177 -9.16 -2.68 20.36
CA GLY A 177 -9.53 -1.82 21.49
C GLY A 177 -10.50 -0.72 21.10
N GLY A 178 -10.59 0.29 21.96
CA GLY A 178 -11.41 1.49 21.76
C GLY A 178 -12.82 1.21 21.26
N ASP A 179 -13.25 1.97 20.26
CA ASP A 179 -14.57 1.85 19.61
C ASP A 179 -14.65 0.69 18.60
N GLN A 180 -13.58 -0.10 18.46
CA GLN A 180 -13.44 -1.18 17.49
C GLN A 180 -13.51 -0.73 16.02
N VAL A 181 -13.57 0.57 15.74
CA VAL A 181 -13.66 1.12 14.38
C VAL A 181 -12.26 1.20 13.77
N VAL A 182 -12.07 0.43 12.70
CA VAL A 182 -10.84 0.45 11.93
C VAL A 182 -10.92 1.57 10.89
N ARG A 183 -9.84 2.35 10.84
CA ARG A 183 -9.76 3.57 10.04
C ARG A 183 -8.54 3.58 9.14
N ALA A 184 -8.65 4.26 8.01
CA ALA A 184 -7.52 4.46 7.10
C ALA A 184 -6.39 5.22 7.82
N ALA A 185 -5.22 4.60 7.87
CA ALA A 185 -4.02 5.14 8.49
C ALA A 185 -3.50 6.40 7.77
N ARG A 186 -3.78 6.53 6.47
CA ARG A 186 -3.42 7.68 5.62
C ARG A 186 -4.37 7.81 4.46
N ALA A 187 -4.45 8.99 3.86
CA ALA A 187 -5.25 9.22 2.66
C ALA A 187 -4.74 8.38 1.49
N GLY A 188 -5.64 7.99 0.58
CA GLY A 188 -5.33 7.13 -0.55
C GLY A 188 -6.57 6.62 -1.26
N THR A 189 -6.43 5.57 -2.07
CA THR A 189 -7.54 4.90 -2.74
C THR A 189 -7.78 3.51 -2.17
N ALA A 190 -9.03 3.21 -1.82
CA ALA A 190 -9.43 1.99 -1.14
C ALA A 190 -9.98 0.92 -2.10
N TYR A 191 -9.61 -0.34 -1.84
CA TYR A 191 -10.00 -1.51 -2.62
C TYR A 191 -10.41 -2.66 -1.71
N THR A 192 -11.48 -3.35 -2.11
CA THR A 192 -11.92 -4.57 -1.45
C THR A 192 -11.20 -5.74 -2.09
N MET A 193 -10.20 -6.28 -1.38
CA MET A 193 -9.48 -7.45 -1.81
C MET A 193 -10.37 -8.69 -1.60
N CYS A 194 -11.00 -8.75 -0.43
CA CYS A 194 -11.95 -9.76 -0.02
C CYS A 194 -12.96 -9.17 0.97
N THR A 195 -14.03 -9.90 1.26
CA THR A 195 -14.81 -9.64 2.48
C THR A 195 -13.85 -9.60 3.67
N GLY A 196 -13.93 -8.55 4.49
CA GLY A 196 -13.06 -8.37 5.64
C GLY A 196 -11.61 -7.96 5.33
N TRP A 197 -11.25 -7.75 4.06
CA TRP A 197 -9.92 -7.27 3.66
C TRP A 197 -10.02 -6.02 2.78
N ILE A 198 -9.61 -4.90 3.34
CA ILE A 198 -9.45 -3.64 2.61
C ILE A 198 -7.97 -3.33 2.42
N ARG A 199 -7.61 -2.89 1.22
CA ARG A 199 -6.33 -2.24 0.93
C ARG A 199 -6.54 -0.76 0.72
N VAL A 200 -5.67 0.08 1.26
CA VAL A 200 -5.56 1.50 0.87
C VAL A 200 -4.21 1.74 0.23
N ILE A 201 -4.21 2.23 -1.01
CA ILE A 201 -2.99 2.57 -1.76
C ILE A 201 -2.74 4.08 -1.60
N HIS A 202 -1.54 4.43 -1.13
CA HIS A 202 -1.11 5.79 -0.83
C HIS A 202 -0.15 6.30 -1.92
N ASP A 203 0.14 7.59 -1.86
CA ASP A 203 1.32 8.17 -2.52
C ASP A 203 2.62 7.60 -1.93
N ARG A 204 3.76 7.95 -2.56
CA ARG A 204 5.11 7.49 -2.18
C ARG A 204 5.31 5.97 -2.22
N GLY A 205 4.46 5.26 -2.97
CA GLY A 205 4.55 3.82 -3.19
C GLY A 205 4.09 2.96 -2.02
N TYR A 206 3.60 3.55 -0.92
CA TYR A 206 3.08 2.81 0.23
C TYR A 206 1.66 2.30 0.00
N SER A 207 1.34 1.15 0.57
CA SER A 207 -0.04 0.72 0.79
C SER A 207 -0.19 0.07 2.16
N THR A 208 -1.41 0.08 2.68
CA THR A 208 -1.76 -0.55 3.94
C THR A 208 -2.88 -1.55 3.73
N ASP A 209 -2.74 -2.72 4.34
CA ASP A 209 -3.75 -3.76 4.35
C ASP A 209 -4.41 -3.86 5.73
N TYR A 210 -5.73 -4.02 5.75
CA TYR A 210 -6.55 -4.12 6.94
C TYR A 210 -7.36 -5.40 6.83
N TYR A 211 -6.99 -6.43 7.61
CA TYR A 211 -7.63 -7.74 7.54
C TYR A 211 -8.33 -8.15 8.84
N HIS A 212 -9.14 -9.20 8.72
CA HIS A 212 -10.12 -9.70 9.68
C HIS A 212 -11.31 -8.80 9.93
N LEU A 213 -11.56 -7.80 9.08
CA LEU A 213 -12.58 -6.79 9.37
C LEU A 213 -14.00 -7.37 9.35
N TRP A 214 -14.83 -6.90 10.28
CA TRP A 214 -16.27 -7.13 10.29
C TRP A 214 -17.02 -5.88 9.79
N SER A 215 -18.12 -6.08 9.05
CA SER A 215 -18.90 -4.99 8.45
C SER A 215 -18.02 -3.98 7.70
N SER A 216 -17.01 -4.49 6.98
CA SER A 216 -16.11 -3.68 6.18
C SER A 216 -16.85 -3.03 5.02
N ILE A 217 -16.33 -1.88 4.58
CA ILE A 217 -16.82 -1.25 3.36
C ILE A 217 -16.66 -2.18 2.15
N SER A 218 -17.41 -1.90 1.08
CA SER A 218 -17.24 -2.56 -0.22
C SER A 218 -17.02 -1.49 -1.28
N VAL A 219 -15.76 -1.33 -1.67
CA VAL A 219 -15.28 -0.24 -2.53
C VAL A 219 -14.20 -0.75 -3.49
N ASN A 220 -14.09 -0.10 -4.66
CA ASN A 220 -13.06 -0.38 -5.66
C ASN A 220 -12.64 0.92 -6.35
N GLY A 221 -11.63 1.60 -5.79
CA GLY A 221 -11.12 2.87 -6.32
C GLY A 221 -11.72 4.12 -5.66
N ALA A 222 -12.25 3.98 -4.45
CA ALA A 222 -12.81 5.10 -3.70
C ALA A 222 -11.68 5.88 -2.99
N ALA A 223 -11.64 7.20 -3.15
CA ALA A 223 -10.74 8.05 -2.38
C ALA A 223 -11.15 8.05 -0.90
N VAL A 224 -10.19 7.87 -0.01
CA VAL A 224 -10.37 7.91 1.44
C VAL A 224 -9.38 8.87 2.07
N GLY A 225 -9.82 9.62 3.07
CA GLY A 225 -8.95 10.43 3.92
C GLY A 225 -8.37 9.64 5.09
N GLN A 226 -7.32 10.16 5.73
CA GLN A 226 -6.87 9.64 7.03
C GLN A 226 -8.03 9.66 8.04
N GLY A 227 -8.26 8.56 8.75
CA GLY A 227 -9.36 8.43 9.71
C GLY A 227 -10.70 7.98 9.12
N ALA A 228 -10.81 7.83 7.80
CA ALA A 228 -12.01 7.31 7.16
C ALA A 228 -12.34 5.89 7.65
N TYR A 229 -13.63 5.61 7.86
CA TYR A 229 -14.11 4.28 8.28
C TYR A 229 -13.82 3.24 7.20
N LEU A 230 -13.23 2.10 7.59
CA LEU A 230 -12.98 0.96 6.70
C LEU A 230 -13.77 -0.29 7.10
N GLY A 231 -14.14 -0.39 8.37
CA GLY A 231 -14.78 -1.55 8.96
C GLY A 231 -14.66 -1.49 10.46
N TYR A 232 -15.04 -2.58 11.12
CA TYR A 232 -14.65 -2.82 12.48
C TYR A 232 -13.61 -3.95 12.54
N THR A 233 -12.87 -4.03 13.63
CA THR A 233 -12.11 -5.24 13.97
C THR A 233 -13.01 -6.48 13.91
N GLY A 234 -12.45 -7.65 13.63
CA GLY A 234 -13.26 -8.86 13.48
C GLY A 234 -12.41 -10.12 13.47
N THR A 235 -12.97 -11.17 12.88
CA THR A 235 -12.35 -12.48 12.71
C THR A 235 -12.60 -13.03 11.30
N ASP A 236 -12.87 -12.17 10.32
CA ASP A 236 -13.17 -12.63 8.96
C ASP A 236 -11.94 -13.31 8.35
N VAL A 237 -12.13 -14.52 7.86
CA VAL A 237 -11.10 -15.33 7.20
C VAL A 237 -11.60 -15.87 5.86
N THR A 238 -12.47 -15.10 5.19
CA THR A 238 -13.12 -15.50 3.94
C THR A 238 -12.09 -15.84 2.86
N CYS A 239 -10.94 -15.17 2.89
CA CYS A 239 -9.83 -15.44 1.96
C CYS A 239 -8.72 -16.31 2.54
N GLY A 240 -8.93 -16.90 3.72
CA GLY A 240 -7.98 -17.79 4.38
C GLY A 240 -7.34 -17.16 5.61
N GLY A 241 -6.44 -17.93 6.22
CA GLY A 241 -5.85 -17.64 7.52
C GLY A 241 -6.74 -17.97 8.70
N SER A 242 -6.32 -17.46 9.85
CA SER A 242 -6.99 -17.68 11.12
C SER A 242 -7.02 -16.41 11.94
N ALA A 243 -8.06 -16.24 12.75
CA ALA A 243 -8.13 -15.22 13.77
C ALA A 243 -8.66 -15.87 15.07
N THR A 244 -7.91 -15.76 16.16
CA THR A 244 -8.27 -16.34 17.46
C THR A 244 -9.22 -15.45 18.26
N GLY A 245 -9.31 -14.18 17.89
CA GLY A 245 -10.16 -13.18 18.53
C GLY A 245 -10.26 -11.94 17.67
N ARG A 246 -11.13 -11.02 18.08
CA ARG A 246 -11.43 -9.81 17.32
C ARG A 246 -10.24 -8.84 17.32
N HIS A 247 -9.67 -8.56 16.15
CA HIS A 247 -8.60 -7.57 15.95
C HIS A 247 -8.62 -7.05 14.51
N VAL A 248 -7.78 -6.05 14.22
CA VAL A 248 -7.33 -5.76 12.85
C VAL A 248 -5.91 -6.27 12.70
N HIS A 249 -5.68 -7.09 11.69
CA HIS A 249 -4.34 -7.43 11.22
C HIS A 249 -3.92 -6.35 10.22
N PHE A 250 -3.04 -5.46 10.67
CA PHE A 250 -2.60 -4.28 9.91
C PHE A 250 -1.25 -4.55 9.26
N GLY A 251 -1.19 -4.55 7.93
CA GLY A 251 0.01 -4.83 7.14
C GLY A 251 0.54 -3.60 6.41
N LEU A 252 1.87 -3.43 6.40
CA LEU A 252 2.57 -2.39 5.66
C LEU A 252 3.19 -2.94 4.37
N ARG A 253 2.99 -2.21 3.27
CA ARG A 253 3.54 -2.52 1.95
C ARG A 253 4.19 -1.29 1.34
N GLN A 254 5.20 -1.53 0.50
CA GLN A 254 5.78 -0.52 -0.38
C GLN A 254 6.10 -1.20 -1.71
N ASN A 255 5.73 -0.58 -2.83
CA ASN A 255 6.04 -1.09 -4.18
C ASN A 255 5.62 -2.56 -4.38
N SER A 256 4.34 -2.87 -4.11
CA SER A 256 3.75 -4.22 -4.19
C SER A 256 4.21 -5.24 -3.17
N VAL A 257 5.22 -4.99 -2.35
CA VAL A 257 5.76 -6.01 -1.45
C VAL A 257 5.47 -5.67 0.00
N TYR A 258 5.28 -6.69 0.83
CA TYR A 258 5.26 -6.51 2.28
C TYR A 258 6.65 -6.14 2.76
N VAL A 259 6.72 -5.17 3.68
CA VAL A 259 7.97 -4.57 4.11
C VAL A 259 8.03 -4.55 5.62
N PRO A 260 9.19 -4.73 6.28
CA PRO A 260 9.27 -4.67 7.73
C PRO A 260 8.58 -3.44 8.32
N ILE A 261 7.63 -3.65 9.24
CA ILE A 261 6.95 -2.55 9.93
C ILE A 261 7.86 -1.89 10.95
N ALA A 262 8.82 -2.64 11.51
CA ALA A 262 9.81 -2.09 12.41
C ALA A 262 10.69 -1.03 11.71
N GLY A 263 10.99 0.04 12.44
CA GLY A 263 11.68 1.22 11.93
C GLY A 263 10.78 2.24 11.23
N HIS A 264 9.57 1.87 10.82
CA HIS A 264 8.61 2.82 10.24
C HIS A 264 7.84 3.58 11.31
N GLY A 265 7.81 4.90 11.17
CA GLY A 265 6.99 5.76 12.01
C GLY A 265 5.52 5.67 11.61
N ILE A 266 4.65 5.19 12.50
CA ILE A 266 3.19 5.09 12.29
C ILE A 266 2.47 5.59 13.54
N GLY A 267 1.65 6.63 13.40
CA GLY A 267 0.97 7.24 14.54
C GLY A 267 1.90 7.85 15.59
N LYS A 268 3.10 8.28 15.15
CA LYS A 268 4.23 8.72 15.99
C LYS A 268 4.83 7.62 16.87
N TRP A 269 4.67 6.37 16.47
CA TRP A 269 5.33 5.23 17.07
C TRP A 269 6.36 4.63 16.11
N ASP A 270 7.53 4.28 16.64
CA ASP A 270 8.52 3.45 15.96
C ASP A 270 8.32 2.00 16.38
N PHE A 271 7.84 1.13 15.48
CA PHE A 271 7.71 -0.29 15.79
C PHE A 271 9.09 -0.95 15.93
N VAL A 272 9.17 -1.92 16.84
CA VAL A 272 10.41 -2.63 17.20
C VAL A 272 10.14 -4.13 17.24
N ASN A 273 10.95 -4.87 16.47
CA ASN A 273 10.92 -6.33 16.45
C ASN A 273 11.24 -6.93 17.83
N GLY A 274 10.57 -8.01 18.19
CA GLY A 274 10.95 -8.88 19.31
C GLY A 274 11.96 -9.96 18.91
N ALA A 275 12.16 -10.93 19.80
CA ALA A 275 13.02 -12.09 19.53
C ALA A 275 12.37 -13.12 18.58
N GLY A 276 11.04 -13.05 18.41
CA GLY A 276 10.27 -13.88 17.49
C GLY A 276 9.00 -13.17 17.01
N GLU A 277 8.29 -13.81 16.09
CA GLU A 277 7.02 -13.31 15.57
C GLU A 277 6.01 -13.07 16.69
N TYR A 278 5.19 -12.04 16.49
CA TYR A 278 4.15 -11.57 17.41
C TYR A 278 4.70 -11.01 18.72
N GLN A 279 6.02 -10.98 18.92
CA GLN A 279 6.70 -10.31 20.03
C GLN A 279 7.12 -8.90 19.63
N GLY A 280 7.77 -8.17 20.56
CA GLY A 280 8.25 -6.82 20.32
C GLY A 280 7.26 -5.77 20.82
N GLY A 281 7.24 -4.62 20.16
CA GLY A 281 6.44 -3.50 20.60
C GLY A 281 6.58 -2.26 19.72
N ALA A 282 6.33 -1.10 20.32
CA ALA A 282 6.54 0.19 19.68
C ALA A 282 7.06 1.24 20.66
N ARG A 283 7.80 2.23 20.17
CA ARG A 283 8.37 3.34 20.95
C ARG A 283 7.74 4.67 20.58
N HIS A 284 7.46 5.50 21.58
CA HIS A 284 7.10 6.91 21.40
C HIS A 284 7.94 7.74 22.37
N GLY A 285 8.98 8.40 21.86
CA GLY A 285 10.08 8.87 22.69
C GLY A 285 10.71 7.71 23.45
N SER A 286 10.95 7.86 24.75
CA SER A 286 11.48 6.79 25.59
C SER A 286 10.43 5.76 26.05
N ALA A 287 9.14 6.06 25.91
CA ALA A 287 8.07 5.13 26.26
C ALA A 287 8.07 3.91 25.32
N PHE A 288 7.91 2.71 25.89
CA PHE A 288 7.80 1.46 25.13
C PHE A 288 6.49 0.76 25.45
N ALA A 289 5.71 0.47 24.42
CA ALA A 289 4.51 -0.35 24.48
C ALA A 289 4.80 -1.72 23.87
N GLY A 290 5.03 -2.73 24.72
CA GLY A 290 5.15 -4.12 24.28
C GLY A 290 3.81 -4.73 23.90
N VAL A 291 3.83 -5.99 23.48
CA VAL A 291 2.60 -6.80 23.30
C VAL A 291 1.75 -6.78 24.57
N GLY A 292 0.44 -6.63 24.40
CA GLY A 292 -0.53 -6.42 25.49
C GLY A 292 -0.54 -4.99 26.04
N GLY A 293 0.40 -4.14 25.61
CA GLY A 293 0.50 -2.74 26.01
C GLY A 293 -0.43 -1.81 25.22
N ALA A 294 -0.63 -0.63 25.78
CA ALA A 294 -1.45 0.44 25.23
C ALA A 294 -0.66 1.28 24.21
N VAL A 295 -1.24 1.47 23.02
CA VAL A 295 -0.74 2.37 21.97
C VAL A 295 -1.76 3.48 21.73
N TYR A 296 -1.35 4.72 21.97
CA TYR A 296 -2.18 5.91 21.77
C TYR A 296 -1.99 6.48 20.36
N ASN A 297 -3.06 6.88 19.69
CA ASN A 297 -2.95 7.47 18.36
C ASN A 297 -2.74 8.99 18.44
N TYR A 298 -1.47 9.40 18.30
CA TYR A 298 -1.07 10.81 18.23
C TYR A 298 -1.33 11.48 16.88
N GLY A 299 -1.89 10.75 15.91
CA GLY A 299 -2.02 11.17 14.51
C GLY A 299 -0.74 10.96 13.70
N ALA A 300 -0.76 11.41 12.45
CA ALA A 300 0.41 11.30 11.57
C ALA A 300 1.59 12.16 12.05
N LEU A 301 2.81 11.69 11.81
CA LEU A 301 4.02 12.50 11.90
C LEU A 301 4.27 13.16 10.54
N GLY A 302 4.37 14.49 10.51
CA GLY A 302 4.71 15.22 9.28
C GLY A 302 6.13 14.91 8.81
N PHE A 303 6.40 15.04 7.51
CA PHE A 303 7.70 14.69 6.93
C PHE A 303 8.86 15.61 7.37
N ASN A 304 8.55 16.80 7.90
CA ASN A 304 9.49 17.72 8.51
C ASN A 304 9.37 17.74 10.04
N GLN A 305 8.80 16.70 10.64
CA GLN A 305 8.62 16.59 12.08
C GLN A 305 9.44 15.44 12.67
N GLY A 306 9.73 15.55 13.96
CA GLY A 306 10.35 14.49 14.75
C GLY A 306 9.65 14.33 16.10
N VAL A 307 9.77 13.15 16.69
CA VAL A 307 9.37 12.87 18.08
C VAL A 307 10.62 12.91 18.95
N VAL A 308 10.59 13.66 20.04
CA VAL A 308 11.69 13.71 21.00
C VAL A 308 11.84 12.36 21.69
N ASP A 309 13.04 11.80 21.61
CA ASP A 309 13.47 10.60 22.31
C ASP A 309 14.71 10.95 23.14
N ALA A 310 14.49 11.30 24.41
CA ALA A 310 15.55 11.67 25.34
C ALA A 310 16.43 10.47 25.77
N ASN A 311 16.20 9.28 25.19
CA ASN A 311 16.98 8.07 25.40
C ASN A 311 17.13 7.67 26.89
N GLY A 312 16.01 7.55 27.59
CA GLY A 312 15.96 7.24 29.02
C GLY A 312 14.98 8.08 29.82
N GLY A 313 14.13 8.87 29.14
CA GLY A 313 13.16 9.77 29.73
C GLY A 313 13.71 11.18 30.03
N GLY A 314 12.90 12.02 30.66
CA GLY A 314 13.26 13.38 31.03
C GLY A 314 13.00 14.40 29.91
N THR A 315 14.01 15.21 29.59
CA THR A 315 13.86 16.32 28.64
C THR A 315 15.07 16.49 27.73
N LEU A 316 14.85 16.89 26.49
CA LEU A 316 15.88 17.28 25.53
C LEU A 316 16.19 18.78 25.65
N THR A 317 17.46 19.14 25.83
CA THR A 317 17.88 20.55 25.93
C THR A 317 17.79 21.26 24.58
N ARG A 318 17.11 22.42 24.56
CA ARG A 318 17.08 23.35 23.43
C ARG A 318 18.19 24.38 23.56
N ARG A 319 18.84 24.71 22.45
CA ARG A 319 20.01 25.60 22.41
C ARG A 319 19.87 26.73 21.39
N SER A 320 20.66 27.78 21.55
CA SER A 320 20.69 28.92 20.62
C SER A 320 21.46 28.68 19.33
N GLY A 321 22.12 27.52 19.20
CA GLY A 321 22.88 27.12 18.01
C GLY A 321 23.23 25.62 18.03
N PRO A 322 23.81 25.11 16.93
CA PRO A 322 24.09 23.69 16.74
C PRO A 322 25.34 23.25 17.52
N GLY A 323 25.18 23.01 18.82
CA GLY A 323 26.28 22.49 19.65
C GLY A 323 26.14 22.74 21.14
N SER A 324 26.87 21.96 21.95
CA SER A 324 26.83 22.04 23.42
C SER A 324 27.40 23.33 24.00
N GLY A 325 28.22 24.07 23.25
CA GLY A 325 28.76 25.38 23.63
C GLY A 325 27.78 26.55 23.47
N TYR A 326 26.64 26.35 22.79
CA TYR A 326 25.62 27.39 22.64
C TYR A 326 24.71 27.48 23.88
N GLY A 327 24.19 28.68 24.12
CA GLY A 327 23.34 28.98 25.28
C GLY A 327 22.09 28.12 25.33
N VAL A 328 21.68 27.73 26.53
CA VAL A 328 20.48 26.93 26.77
C VAL A 328 19.26 27.85 26.71
N LEU A 329 18.27 27.48 25.89
CA LEU A 329 17.01 28.21 25.71
C LEU A 329 15.82 27.55 26.43
N GLY A 330 16.01 26.35 26.96
CA GLY A 330 15.00 25.57 27.66
C GLY A 330 15.12 24.09 27.36
N SER A 331 14.02 23.36 27.49
CA SER A 331 13.96 21.93 27.18
C SER A 331 12.63 21.52 26.56
N LEU A 332 12.61 20.32 25.97
CA LEU A 332 11.44 19.65 25.40
C LEU A 332 11.18 18.37 26.18
N ALA A 333 9.91 18.06 26.44
CA ALA A 333 9.54 16.79 27.04
C ALA A 333 9.86 15.62 26.09
N ASP A 334 10.25 14.48 26.66
CA ASP A 334 10.26 13.21 25.95
C ASP A 334 8.86 12.89 25.36
N GLY A 335 8.81 12.40 24.13
CA GLY A 335 7.58 12.20 23.35
C GLY A 335 7.01 13.46 22.69
N ALA A 336 7.56 14.65 22.96
CA ALA A 336 7.09 15.87 22.30
C ALA A 336 7.30 15.79 20.77
N THR A 337 6.33 16.29 20.00
CA THR A 337 6.52 16.46 18.54
C THR A 337 7.13 17.83 18.27
N VAL A 338 8.20 17.87 17.48
CA VAL A 338 8.84 19.10 17.00
C VAL A 338 8.75 19.22 15.48
N THR A 339 8.82 20.43 14.96
CA THR A 339 8.92 20.71 13.52
C THR A 339 10.29 21.29 13.21
N VAL A 340 10.99 20.70 12.24
CA VAL A 340 12.34 21.06 11.81
C VAL A 340 12.29 21.99 10.62
N SER A 341 13.00 23.11 10.71
CA SER A 341 13.14 24.12 9.64
C SER A 341 14.28 23.78 8.69
N CYS A 342 15.44 23.41 9.23
CA CYS A 342 16.64 23.00 8.52
C CYS A 342 17.62 22.38 9.53
N SER A 343 18.70 21.76 9.07
CA SER A 343 19.69 21.12 9.92
C SER A 343 21.11 21.67 9.67
N ALA A 344 22.02 21.53 10.64
CA ALA A 344 23.43 21.90 10.52
C ALA A 344 24.30 20.93 11.35
N ASN A 345 25.60 20.88 11.04
CA ASN A 345 26.53 20.09 11.84
C ASN A 345 27.00 20.87 13.07
N GLY A 346 27.18 20.16 14.18
CA GLY A 346 27.59 20.70 15.48
C GLY A 346 28.37 19.70 16.31
N THR A 347 28.34 19.84 17.63
CA THR A 347 28.98 18.87 18.54
C THR A 347 28.26 17.53 18.47
N SER A 348 29.00 16.43 18.39
CA SER A 348 28.41 15.08 18.32
C SER A 348 27.74 14.66 19.63
N HIS A 349 26.60 13.98 19.50
CA HIS A 349 25.89 13.33 20.60
C HIS A 349 25.54 11.89 20.24
N THR A 350 25.40 11.07 21.28
CA THR A 350 24.95 9.68 21.16
C THR A 350 23.61 9.53 21.84
N GLY A 351 22.62 9.09 21.08
CA GLY A 351 21.29 8.75 21.56
C GLY A 351 20.90 7.34 21.13
N ARG A 352 19.59 7.06 21.12
CA ARG A 352 19.07 5.70 20.85
C ARG A 352 19.45 5.20 19.45
N TYR A 353 19.44 6.10 18.48
CA TYR A 353 19.64 5.79 17.07
C TYR A 353 21.12 5.85 16.65
N GLY A 354 22.04 6.04 17.61
CA GLY A 354 23.49 6.07 17.39
C GLY A 354 24.10 7.45 17.66
N THR A 355 25.32 7.63 17.14
CA THR A 355 26.09 8.88 17.27
C THR A 355 25.92 9.73 16.01
N THR A 356 25.59 11.01 16.18
CA THR A 356 25.47 11.97 15.06
C THR A 356 25.99 13.34 15.46
N ALA A 357 26.51 14.07 14.47
CA ALA A 357 26.86 15.49 14.58
C ALA A 357 25.74 16.41 14.06
N LEU A 358 24.62 15.84 13.62
CA LEU A 358 23.49 16.58 13.08
C LEU A 358 22.72 17.27 14.21
N TRP A 359 22.36 18.52 13.96
CA TRP A 359 21.51 19.35 14.81
C TRP A 359 20.38 19.93 13.97
N ASP A 360 19.18 19.92 14.53
CA ASP A 360 17.98 20.42 13.88
C ASP A 360 17.57 21.76 14.45
N ARG A 361 17.42 22.74 13.56
CA ARG A 361 16.81 24.03 13.89
C ARG A 361 15.30 23.86 13.86
N LEU A 362 14.67 24.05 15.00
CA LEU A 362 13.22 23.99 15.15
C LEU A 362 12.54 25.22 14.54
N SER A 363 11.22 25.17 14.35
CA SER A 363 10.42 26.28 13.80
C SER A 363 10.48 27.57 14.65
N ASP A 364 10.77 27.45 15.94
CA ASP A 364 10.97 28.60 16.84
C ASP A 364 12.40 29.17 16.82
N GLY A 365 13.27 28.61 15.98
CA GLY A 365 14.66 29.02 15.80
C GLY A 365 15.66 28.47 16.81
N SER A 366 15.20 27.70 17.80
CA SER A 366 16.09 26.95 18.70
C SER A 366 16.64 25.69 18.03
N TRP A 367 17.68 25.10 18.62
CA TRP A 367 18.38 23.94 18.10
C TRP A 367 18.35 22.78 19.08
N VAL A 368 18.22 21.57 18.55
CA VAL A 368 18.33 20.32 19.29
C VAL A 368 19.21 19.34 18.53
N SER A 369 19.84 18.39 19.22
CA SER A 369 20.61 17.36 18.54
C SER A 369 19.67 16.29 17.98
N ASP A 370 19.88 15.92 16.71
CA ASP A 370 19.13 14.87 16.00
C ASP A 370 19.30 13.49 16.68
N ALA A 371 20.38 13.29 17.45
CA ALA A 371 20.62 12.08 18.24
C ALA A 371 19.44 11.71 19.15
N TYR A 372 18.61 12.69 19.51
CA TYR A 372 17.46 12.57 20.41
C TYR A 372 16.12 12.84 19.70
N LEU A 373 16.07 12.74 18.38
CA LEU A 373 14.84 12.82 17.60
C LEU A 373 14.61 11.51 16.83
N SER A 374 13.40 10.98 16.93
CA SER A 374 12.88 10.02 15.96
C SER A 374 12.28 10.78 14.79
N THR A 375 12.95 10.73 13.65
CA THR A 375 12.51 11.38 12.40
C THR A 375 12.26 10.40 11.27
N GLY A 376 12.63 9.13 11.45
CA GLY A 376 12.52 8.07 10.44
C GLY A 376 13.58 8.15 9.34
N VAL A 377 14.59 9.01 9.43
CA VAL A 377 15.70 9.07 8.46
C VAL A 377 17.03 9.35 9.17
N ASN A 378 18.14 8.92 8.59
CA ASN A 378 19.50 9.23 9.08
C ASN A 378 20.09 10.42 8.30
N GLY A 379 19.52 11.61 8.47
CA GLY A 379 19.97 12.83 7.79
C GLY A 379 18.99 14.01 7.91
N PRO A 380 19.31 15.18 7.32
CA PRO A 380 18.45 16.37 7.38
C PRO A 380 17.05 16.11 6.81
N ILE A 381 16.02 16.27 7.63
CA ILE A 381 14.63 15.99 7.19
C ILE A 381 13.98 17.13 6.41
N ASN A 382 14.55 18.34 6.53
CA ASN A 382 14.08 19.55 5.86
C ASN A 382 15.24 20.38 5.28
N GLY A 383 16.30 19.71 4.81
CA GLY A 383 17.47 20.35 4.18
C GLY A 383 18.44 20.99 5.16
N TRP A 384 19.53 21.55 4.61
CA TRP A 384 20.58 22.22 5.37
C TRP A 384 20.28 23.71 5.56
N CYS A 385 20.67 24.25 6.71
CA CYS A 385 20.95 25.67 6.87
C CYS A 385 22.36 25.94 6.29
#